data_AF-A0A6L9ZE49-F1
#
_entry.id   AF-A0A6L9ZE49-F1
#
_cell.length_a   1.000
_cell.length_b   1.000
_cell.length_c   1.000
_cell.angle_alpha   90.00
_cell.angle_beta   90.00
_cell.angle_gamma   90.00
#
_symmetry.space_group_name_H-M   'P 1'
#
loop_
_entity.id
_entity.type
_entity.pdbx_description
1 polymer ?
#
loop_
_entity_poly.entity_id
_entity_poly.type
_entity_poly.pdbx_seq_one_letter_code
_entity_poly.pdbx_strand_id
1 'polypeptide(L)' 'MNKGELVDKVAERATVTKKQADAVLTATIETIMEAV' A
#
# COMPACT_ATOMS: atom_id res chain seq x y z
N MET A 1 10.87 -6.81 5.98
CA MET A 1 9.80 -5.81 5.77
C MET A 1 8.57 -6.53 5.22
N ASN A 2 7.45 -6.54 5.94
CA ASN A 2 6.18 -7.15 5.49
C ASN A 2 5.19 -6.07 4.98
N LYS A 3 4.00 -6.47 4.50
CA LYS A 3 2.99 -5.55 3.98
C LYS A 3 2.58 -4.49 5.01
N GLY A 4 2.37 -4.86 6.28
CA GLY A 4 1.97 -3.93 7.34
C GLY A 4 3.04 -2.86 7.61
N GLU A 5 4.31 -3.27 7.68
CA GLU A 5 5.44 -2.34 7.85
C GLU A 5 5.60 -1.39 6.65
N LEU A 6 5.25 -1.83 5.44
CA LEU A 6 5.26 -0.98 4.25
C LEU A 6 4.09 0.02 4.27
N VAL A 7 2.87 -0.42 4.62
CA VAL A 7 1.69 0.46 4.79
C VAL A 7 1.98 1.56 5.80
N ASP A 8 2.63 1.22 6.92
CA ASP A 8 2.99 2.18 7.96
C ASP A 8 3.95 3.26 7.44
N LYS A 9 5.00 2.86 6.72
CA LYS A 9 5.96 3.81 6.14
C LYS A 9 5.34 4.68 5.04
N VAL A 10 4.44 4.14 4.23
CA VAL A 10 3.75 4.91 3.18
C VAL A 10 2.80 5.93 3.81
N ALA A 11 2.02 5.51 4.83
CA ALA A 11 1.12 6.39 5.54
C ALA A 11 1.86 7.58 6.17
N GLU A 12 2.99 7.32 6.83
CA GLU A 12 3.84 8.36 7.42
C GLU A 12 4.40 9.33 6.36
N ARG A 13 5.03 8.79 5.31
CA ARG A 13 5.71 9.60 4.28
C ARG A 13 4.77 10.40 3.39
N ALA A 14 3.61 9.85 3.09
CA ALA A 14 2.61 10.52 2.26
C ALA A 14 1.60 11.34 3.08
N THR A 15 1.71 11.34 4.42
CA THR A 15 0.77 12.02 5.33
C THR A 15 -0.68 11.61 5.07
N VAL A 16 -0.90 10.32 4.83
CA VAL A 16 -2.23 9.71 4.61
C VAL A 16 -2.57 8.73 5.74
N THR A 17 -3.84 8.36 5.86
CA THR A 17 -4.21 7.32 6.82
C THR A 17 -3.71 5.94 6.38
N LYS A 18 -3.44 5.05 7.34
CA LYS A 18 -3.09 3.64 7.06
C LYS A 18 -4.13 2.95 6.16
N LYS A 19 -5.41 3.29 6.33
CA LYS A 19 -6.51 2.75 5.51
C LYS A 19 -6.39 3.17 4.05
N GLN A 20 -6.04 4.43 3.78
CA GLN A 20 -5.82 4.91 2.41
C GLN A 20 -4.58 4.25 1.79
N ALA A 21 -3.49 4.16 2.56
CA ALA A 21 -2.27 3.49 2.10
C ALA A 21 -2.51 2.02 1.77
N ASP A 22 -3.20 1.26 2.63
CA ASP A 22 -3.51 -0.15 2.39
C ASP A 22 -4.42 -0.35 1.16
N ALA A 23 -5.44 0.51 0.99
CA ALA A 23 -6.34 0.43 -0.16
C ALA A 23 -5.59 0.62 -1.49
N VAL A 24 -4.76 1.66 -1.59
CA VAL A 24 -3.98 1.95 -2.80
C VAL A 24 -2.94 0.86 -3.06
N LEU A 25 -2.23 0.42 -2.02
CA LEU A 25 -1.18 -0.60 -2.15
C LEU A 25 -1.77 -1.95 -2.58
N THR A 26 -2.93 -2.32 -2.04
CA THR A 26 -3.66 -3.53 -2.43
C THR A 26 -4.08 -3.46 -3.90
N ALA A 27 -4.75 -2.37 -4.31
CA ALA A 27 -5.17 -2.19 -5.69
C ALA A 27 -3.98 -2.20 -6.66
N THR A 28 -2.85 -1.59 -6.28
CA THR A 28 -1.62 -1.59 -7.10
C THR A 28 -1.07 -3.00 -7.28
N ILE A 29 -1.02 -3.79 -6.20
CA ILE A 29 -0.56 -5.19 -6.28
C ILE A 29 -1.50 -6.01 -7.15
N GLU A 30 -2.82 -5.86 -7.00
CA GLU A 30 -3.82 -6.53 -7.84
C GLU A 30 -3.64 -6.19 -9.32
N THR A 31 -3.49 -4.90 -9.66
CA THR A 31 -3.22 -4.48 -11.05
C THR A 31 -1.93 -5.08 -11.61
N ILE A 32 -0.87 -5.20 -10.80
CA ILE A 32 0.37 -5.85 -11.22
C ILE A 32 0.13 -7.33 -11.49
N MET A 33 -0.62 -8.02 -10.61
CA MET A 33 -0.93 -9.45 -10.76
C MET A 33 -1.80 -9.73 -11.99
N GLU A 34 -2.69 -8.80 -12.38
CA GLU A 34 -3.47 -8.92 -13.61
C GLU A 34 -2.63 -8.73 -14.87
N ALA A 35 -1.51 -8.00 -14.78
CA ALA A 35 -0.67 -7.63 -15.91
C ALA A 35 0.47 -8.61 -16.21
N VAL A 36 0.73 -9.60 -15.34
CA VAL A 36 1.83 -10.59 -15.47
C VAL A 36 1.31 -12.01 -15.63
#